data_AF-A0A955D5T2-F1
#
_entry.id   AF-A0A955D5T2-F1
#
_cell.length_a   1.000
_cell.length_b   1.000
_cell.length_c   1.000
_cell.angle_alpha   90.00
_cell.angle_beta   90.00
_cell.angle_gamma   90.00
#
_symmetry.space_group_name_H-M   'P 1'
#
loop_
_entity.id
_entity.type
_entity.pdbx_description
1 polymer ?
#
loop_
_entity_poly.entity_id
_entity_poly.type
_entity_poly.pdbx_seq_one_letter_code
_entity_poly.pdbx_strand_id
1 'polypeptide(L)'
;MRRHHPLTTFSIAILLAFAFAVEWVVVMTITLPRTDLAHGQSPFQDPLVFPVMSVLASIAGVVTFPFLHFAVRDRELRQAVPILAGTVALAILVLTPLNAGVGFAGSFVAYGVGLWIARRCAGLLVLPGHCTRCGYDRRIGPTTGRCPECGNP
;
A
#
# COMPACT_ATOMS: atom_id res chain seq x y z
N MET A 1 -9.59 -21.49 -2.96
CA MET A 1 -9.28 -20.04 -2.87
C MET A 1 -8.70 -19.77 -1.48
N ARG A 2 -7.42 -19.41 -1.34
CA ARG A 2 -6.88 -18.93 -0.05
C ARG A 2 -7.47 -17.55 0.25
N ARG A 3 -8.60 -17.52 0.96
CA ARG A 3 -9.15 -16.27 1.50
C ARG A 3 -8.18 -15.78 2.58
N HIS A 4 -7.59 -14.61 2.38
CA HIS A 4 -6.81 -13.96 3.43
C HIS A 4 -7.73 -13.64 4.60
N HIS A 5 -7.25 -13.86 5.83
CA HIS A 5 -8.01 -13.48 7.01
C HIS A 5 -8.17 -11.96 7.05
N PRO A 6 -9.37 -11.44 7.38
CA PRO A 6 -9.60 -9.99 7.44
C PRO A 6 -8.64 -9.30 8.41
N LEU A 7 -8.25 -9.99 9.49
CA LEU A 7 -7.25 -9.52 10.45
C LEU A 7 -5.88 -9.27 9.78
N THR A 8 -5.41 -10.17 8.92
CA THR A 8 -4.14 -9.99 8.20
C THR A 8 -4.19 -8.76 7.30
N THR A 9 -5.28 -8.58 6.53
CA THR A 9 -5.41 -7.40 5.66
C THR A 9 -5.54 -6.11 6.47
N PHE A 10 -6.23 -6.16 7.62
CA PHE A 10 -6.34 -5.02 8.53
C PHE A 10 -4.99 -4.61 9.10
N SER A 11 -4.21 -5.57 9.63
CA SER A 11 -2.87 -5.31 10.14
C SER A 11 -1.97 -4.68 9.07
N ILE A 12 -2.05 -5.16 7.84
CA ILE A 12 -1.25 -4.62 6.73
C ILE A 12 -1.70 -3.21 6.34
N ALA A 13 -3.00 -2.93 6.31
CA ALA A 13 -3.51 -1.59 6.06
C ALA A 13 -3.03 -0.58 7.12
N ILE A 14 -3.08 -0.97 8.39
CA ILE A 14 -2.57 -0.15 9.50
C ILE A 14 -1.06 0.07 9.38
N LEU A 15 -0.27 -0.99 9.20
CA LEU A 15 1.19 -0.88 9.08
C LEU A 15 1.61 0.01 7.91
N LEU A 16 0.95 -0.13 6.76
CA LEU A 16 1.21 0.72 5.60
C LEU A 16 0.83 2.18 5.87
N ALA A 17 -0.31 2.43 6.51
CA ALA A 17 -0.72 3.79 6.85
C ALA A 17 0.29 4.48 7.78
N PHE A 18 0.83 3.77 8.77
CA PHE A 18 1.91 4.28 9.62
C PHE A 18 3.20 4.52 8.85
N ALA A 19 3.60 3.60 7.97
CA ALA A 19 4.79 3.77 7.14
C ALA A 19 4.70 5.01 6.24
N PHE A 20 3.56 5.22 5.57
CA PHE A 20 3.34 6.40 4.73
C PHE A 20 3.22 7.69 5.54
N ALA A 21 2.65 7.64 6.74
CA ALA A 21 2.60 8.80 7.62
C ALA A 21 4.01 9.24 8.04
N VAL A 22 4.89 8.30 8.40
CA VAL A 22 6.30 8.58 8.70
C VAL A 22 7.01 9.14 7.47
N GLU A 23 6.84 8.52 6.31
CA GLU A 23 7.41 9.00 5.05
C GLU A 23 6.95 10.43 4.73
N TRP A 24 5.65 10.70 4.82
CA TRP A 24 5.09 12.03 4.56
C TRP A 24 5.64 13.08 5.52
N VAL A 25 5.72 12.78 6.82
CA VAL A 25 6.31 13.69 7.81
C VAL A 25 7.77 13.99 7.47
N VAL A 26 8.57 12.96 7.16
CA VAL A 26 9.98 13.14 6.79
C VAL A 26 10.12 14.00 5.53
N VAL A 27 9.36 13.68 4.47
CA VAL A 27 9.39 14.43 3.20
C VAL A 27 8.92 15.87 3.40
N MET A 28 7.88 16.09 4.19
CA MET A 28 7.42 17.43 4.54
C MET A 28 8.53 18.22 5.24
N THR A 29 9.17 17.66 6.27
CA THR A 29 10.20 18.38 7.05
C THR A 29 11.42 18.75 6.19
N ILE A 30 11.87 17.88 5.29
CA ILE A 30 13.01 18.19 4.41
C ILE A 30 12.66 19.20 3.31
N THR A 31 11.38 19.33 2.95
CA THR A 31 10.91 20.22 1.87
C THR A 31 10.46 21.59 2.37
N LEU A 32 10.43 21.81 3.69
CA LEU A 32 10.08 23.10 4.27
C LEU A 32 10.97 24.23 3.72
N PRO A 33 10.44 25.44 3.50
CA PRO A 33 11.26 26.58 3.13
C PRO A 33 12.16 27.00 4.31
N ARG A 34 13.35 27.53 4.01
CA ARG A 34 14.33 27.99 5.02
C ARG A 34 13.82 29.11 5.94
N THR A 35 12.74 29.78 5.55
CA THR A 35 12.07 30.81 6.35
C THR A 35 11.23 30.22 7.48
N ASP A 36 10.94 28.92 7.44
CA ASP A 36 10.20 28.22 8.47
C ASP A 36 11.12 27.85 9.64
N LEU A 37 10.65 28.07 10.87
CA LEU A 37 11.38 27.75 12.10
C LEU A 37 11.60 26.24 12.26
N ALA A 38 10.76 25.42 11.61
CA ALA A 38 10.90 23.97 11.60
C ALA A 38 11.91 23.45 10.55
N HIS A 39 12.48 24.32 9.71
CA HIS A 39 13.43 23.90 8.69
C HIS A 39 14.73 23.38 9.30
N GLY A 40 15.15 22.17 8.90
CA GLY A 40 16.37 21.53 9.38
C GLY A 40 16.29 20.93 10.80
N GLN A 41 15.14 21.06 11.47
CA GLN A 41 14.87 20.32 12.71
C GLN A 41 14.50 18.87 12.39
N SER A 42 14.72 17.96 13.34
CA SER A 42 14.28 16.58 13.15
C SER A 42 12.77 16.48 13.39
N PRO A 43 12.02 15.77 12.54
CA PRO A 43 10.55 15.75 12.60
C PRO A 43 9.97 15.24 13.93
N PHE A 44 10.71 14.40 14.64
CA PHE A 44 10.25 13.73 15.85
C PHE A 44 10.78 14.37 17.15
N GLN A 45 11.37 15.57 17.08
CA GLN A 45 11.75 16.35 18.27
C GLN A 45 10.54 16.97 18.95
N ASP A 46 9.49 17.32 18.20
CA ASP A 46 8.26 17.83 18.76
C ASP A 46 7.41 16.66 19.31
N PRO A 47 7.11 16.63 20.62
CA PRO A 47 6.34 15.55 21.25
C PRO A 47 4.91 15.43 20.71
N LEU A 48 4.39 16.46 20.03
CA LEU A 48 3.03 16.49 19.48
C LEU A 48 2.93 15.82 18.10
N VAL A 49 4.04 15.68 17.38
CA VAL A 49 4.05 15.06 16.04
C VAL A 49 3.63 13.60 16.10
N PHE A 50 4.17 12.83 17.06
CA PHE A 50 3.87 11.40 17.15
C PHE A 50 2.39 11.11 17.49
N PRO A 51 1.74 11.76 18.47
CA PRO A 51 0.30 11.61 18.72
C PRO A 51 -0.56 11.99 17.52
N VAL A 52 -0.32 13.13 16.88
CA VAL A 52 -1.13 13.59 15.74
C VAL A 52 -0.95 12.66 14.55
N MET A 53 0.28 12.29 14.22
CA MET A 53 0.59 11.32 13.17
C MET A 53 -0.10 9.99 13.43
N SER A 54 -0.05 9.49 14.66
CA SER A 54 -0.65 8.20 15.04
C SER A 54 -2.16 8.20 14.88
N VAL A 55 -2.85 9.28 15.26
CA VAL A 55 -4.30 9.43 15.07
C VAL A 55 -4.66 9.44 13.59
N LEU A 56 -3.98 10.25 12.78
CA LEU A 56 -4.23 10.34 11.34
C LEU A 56 -3.93 9.02 10.61
N ALA A 57 -2.80 8.37 10.93
CA ALA A 57 -2.43 7.07 10.38
C ALA A 57 -3.47 5.99 10.74
N SER A 58 -3.97 5.99 11.98
CA SER A 58 -4.99 5.05 12.41
C SER A 58 -6.30 5.25 11.65
N ILE A 59 -6.77 6.50 11.51
CA ILE A 59 -7.97 6.82 10.73
C ILE A 59 -7.78 6.40 9.27
N ALA A 60 -6.65 6.73 8.65
CA ALA A 60 -6.34 6.36 7.28
C ALA A 60 -6.31 4.83 7.11
N GLY A 61 -5.69 4.09 8.02
CA GLY A 61 -5.66 2.63 7.98
C GLY A 61 -7.04 1.99 8.10
N VAL A 62 -7.90 2.49 9.01
CA VAL A 62 -9.29 2.04 9.15
C VAL A 62 -10.11 2.33 7.89
N VAL A 63 -9.98 3.54 7.33
CA VAL A 63 -10.71 3.95 6.13
C VAL A 63 -10.26 3.17 4.89
N THR A 64 -8.96 2.93 4.74
CA THR A 64 -8.39 2.24 3.56
C THR A 64 -8.51 0.72 3.63
N PHE A 65 -8.59 0.14 4.83
CA PHE A 65 -8.75 -1.30 5.04
C PHE A 65 -9.83 -1.97 4.19
N PRO A 66 -11.11 -1.52 4.17
CA PRO A 66 -12.14 -2.18 3.38
C PRO A 66 -11.78 -2.21 1.89
N PHE A 67 -11.20 -1.13 1.37
CA PHE A 67 -10.77 -1.05 -0.03
C PHE A 67 -9.63 -2.03 -0.31
N LEU A 68 -8.62 -2.11 0.57
CA LEU A 68 -7.55 -3.10 0.44
C LEU A 68 -8.10 -4.52 0.46
N HIS A 69 -8.97 -4.80 1.43
CA HIS A 69 -9.54 -6.11 1.65
C HIS A 69 -10.34 -6.56 0.43
N PHE A 70 -11.30 -5.77 -0.04
CA PHE A 70 -12.10 -6.14 -1.20
C PHE A 70 -11.30 -6.16 -2.52
N ALA A 71 -10.30 -5.29 -2.68
CA ALA A 71 -9.47 -5.28 -3.89
C ALA A 71 -8.53 -6.49 -4.00
N VAL A 72 -8.03 -6.99 -2.87
CA VAL A 72 -7.00 -8.05 -2.82
C VAL A 72 -7.54 -9.39 -2.30
N ARG A 73 -8.82 -9.46 -1.90
CA ARG A 73 -9.47 -10.66 -1.30
C ARG A 73 -9.21 -11.95 -2.06
N ASP A 74 -9.26 -11.90 -3.38
CA ASP A 74 -9.15 -13.05 -4.27
C ASP A 74 -7.78 -13.14 -4.97
N ARG A 75 -6.77 -12.41 -4.48
CA ARG A 75 -5.44 -12.27 -5.12
C ARG A 75 -4.30 -12.50 -4.14
N GLU A 76 -3.11 -12.72 -4.69
CA GLU A 76 -1.88 -12.89 -3.92
C GLU A 76 -1.45 -11.56 -3.29
N LEU A 77 -1.72 -11.42 -2.00
CA LEU A 77 -1.49 -10.20 -1.23
C LEU A 77 -0.01 -9.79 -1.23
N ARG A 78 0.89 -10.78 -1.30
CA ARG A 78 2.34 -10.59 -1.38
C ARG A 78 2.79 -9.81 -2.62
N GLN A 79 2.04 -9.89 -3.73
CA GLN A 79 2.36 -9.18 -4.97
C GLN A 79 1.67 -7.81 -5.06
N ALA A 80 0.46 -7.69 -4.52
CA ALA A 80 -0.31 -6.45 -4.56
C ALA A 80 0.26 -5.37 -3.63
N VAL A 81 0.69 -5.75 -2.43
CA VAL A 81 1.23 -4.81 -1.42
C VAL A 81 2.42 -3.99 -1.90
N PRO A 82 3.48 -4.56 -2.52
CA PRO A 82 4.62 -3.74 -2.95
C PRO A 82 4.27 -2.79 -4.09
N ILE A 83 3.36 -3.16 -5.01
CA ILE A 83 2.88 -2.24 -6.06
C ILE A 83 2.16 -1.06 -5.42
N LEU A 84 1.19 -1.35 -4.55
CA LEU A 84 0.43 -0.32 -3.83
C LEU A 84 1.38 0.59 -3.05
N ALA A 85 2.29 0.00 -2.27
CA ALA A 85 3.21 0.76 -1.45
C ALA A 85 4.16 1.62 -2.28
N GLY A 86 4.74 1.07 -3.35
CA GLY A 86 5.58 1.84 -4.27
C GLY A 86 4.83 3.00 -4.92
N THR A 87 3.58 2.81 -5.33
CA THR A 87 2.79 3.89 -5.96
C THR A 87 2.45 5.02 -4.99
N VAL A 88 2.09 4.71 -3.75
CA VAL A 88 1.75 5.71 -2.73
C VAL A 88 3.00 6.44 -2.26
N ALA A 89 4.07 5.72 -1.95
CA ALA A 89 5.36 6.29 -1.57
C ALA A 89 5.88 7.26 -2.65
N LEU A 90 5.86 6.83 -3.92
CA LEU A 90 6.28 7.68 -5.04
C LEU A 90 5.43 8.95 -5.14
N ALA A 91 4.11 8.85 -4.97
CA ALA A 91 3.23 10.03 -4.98
C ALA A 91 3.56 10.99 -3.82
N ILE A 92 3.81 10.47 -2.62
CA ILE A 92 4.24 11.29 -1.47
C ILE A 92 5.56 11.99 -1.81
N LEU A 93 6.56 11.27 -2.32
CA LEU A 93 7.87 11.84 -2.65
C LEU A 93 7.81 12.93 -3.72
N VAL A 94 6.94 12.80 -4.72
CA VAL A 94 6.85 13.73 -5.85
C VAL A 94 5.94 14.92 -5.54
N LEU A 95 4.81 14.69 -4.88
CA LEU A 95 3.78 15.72 -4.68
C LEU A 95 3.99 16.55 -3.41
N THR A 96 4.52 15.95 -2.35
CA THR A 96 4.73 16.64 -1.06
C THR A 96 5.67 17.85 -1.18
N PRO A 97 6.80 17.80 -1.94
CA PRO A 97 7.66 18.96 -2.15
C PRO A 97 6.98 20.15 -2.85
N LEU A 98 5.97 19.88 -3.67
CA LEU A 98 5.25 20.92 -4.41
C LEU A 98 4.25 21.63 -3.48
N ASN A 99 3.54 20.85 -2.69
CA ASN A 99 2.61 21.33 -1.67
C ASN A 99 2.27 20.16 -0.73
N ALA A 100 2.52 20.32 0.57
CA ALA A 100 2.30 19.27 1.55
C ALA A 100 0.84 18.75 1.58
N GLY A 101 -0.14 19.65 1.39
CA GLY A 101 -1.56 19.29 1.31
C GLY A 101 -1.89 18.50 0.04
N VAL A 102 -1.25 18.82 -1.08
CA VAL A 102 -1.38 18.04 -2.34
C VAL A 102 -0.72 16.67 -2.19
N GLY A 103 0.42 16.58 -1.49
CA GLY A 103 1.03 15.29 -1.14
C GLY A 103 0.09 14.39 -0.34
N PHE A 104 -0.56 14.95 0.68
CA PHE A 104 -1.52 14.23 1.50
C PHE A 104 -2.74 13.75 0.69
N ALA A 105 -3.44 14.65 0.00
CA ALA A 105 -4.60 14.28 -0.82
C ALA A 105 -4.24 13.35 -1.99
N GLY A 106 -3.09 13.61 -2.62
CA GLY A 106 -2.56 12.82 -3.72
C GLY A 106 -2.23 11.38 -3.32
N SER A 107 -1.83 11.14 -2.06
CA SER A 107 -1.58 9.79 -1.56
C SER A 107 -2.82 8.88 -1.61
N PHE A 108 -4.02 9.41 -1.37
CA PHE A 108 -5.28 8.66 -1.48
C PHE A 108 -5.65 8.34 -2.93
N VAL A 109 -5.39 9.28 -3.85
CA VAL A 109 -5.56 9.03 -5.29
C VAL A 109 -4.57 7.96 -5.75
N ALA A 110 -3.30 8.09 -5.36
CA ALA A 110 -2.26 7.12 -5.64
C ALA A 110 -2.58 5.74 -5.05
N TYR A 111 -3.22 5.69 -3.88
CA TYR A 111 -3.69 4.45 -3.27
C TYR A 111 -4.75 3.77 -4.16
N GLY A 112 -5.73 4.53 -4.65
CA GLY A 112 -6.74 4.02 -5.58
C GLY A 112 -6.12 3.52 -6.89
N VAL A 113 -5.17 4.28 -7.45
CA VAL A 113 -4.42 3.91 -8.66
C VAL A 113 -3.57 2.66 -8.40
N GLY A 114 -2.86 2.58 -7.28
CA GLY A 114 -2.05 1.44 -6.87
C GLY A 114 -2.87 0.17 -6.73
N LEU A 115 -4.06 0.26 -6.11
CA LEU A 115 -5.01 -0.86 -6.06
C LEU A 115 -5.49 -1.24 -7.46
N TRP A 116 -5.79 -0.27 -8.33
CA TRP A 116 -6.20 -0.55 -9.70
C TRP A 116 -5.08 -1.24 -10.51
N ILE A 117 -3.85 -0.75 -10.42
CA ILE A 117 -2.67 -1.35 -11.05
C ILE A 117 -2.44 -2.75 -10.49
N ALA A 118 -2.43 -2.91 -9.16
CA ALA A 118 -2.27 -4.23 -8.54
C ALA A 118 -3.34 -5.21 -9.01
N ARG A 119 -4.60 -4.78 -9.17
CA ARG A 119 -5.68 -5.62 -9.71
C ARG A 119 -5.48 -6.01 -11.17
N ARG A 120 -4.90 -5.13 -11.99
CA ARG A 120 -4.68 -5.37 -13.44
C ARG A 120 -3.39 -6.13 -13.73
N CYS A 121 -2.32 -5.82 -12.99
CA CYS A 121 -0.97 -6.33 -13.21
C CYS A 121 -0.64 -7.58 -12.36
N ALA A 122 -1.52 -8.00 -11.44
CA ALA A 122 -1.33 -9.27 -10.70
C ALA A 122 -1.10 -10.49 -11.61
N GLY A 123 -1.60 -10.47 -12.86
CA GLY A 123 -1.34 -11.54 -13.82
C GLY A 123 0.08 -11.55 -14.40
N LEU A 124 0.79 -10.41 -14.38
CA LEU A 124 2.12 -10.25 -14.98
C LEU A 124 3.26 -10.66 -14.04
N LEU A 125 3.00 -10.67 -12.73
CA LEU A 125 3.99 -11.07 -11.70
C LEU A 125 3.85 -12.53 -11.28
N VAL A 126 3.04 -13.31 -11.98
CA VAL A 126 2.88 -14.74 -11.70
C VAL A 126 4.16 -15.46 -12.12
N LEU A 127 4.88 -16.01 -11.14
CA LEU A 127 6.08 -16.81 -11.38
C LEU A 127 5.76 -17.96 -12.35
N PRO A 128 6.68 -18.31 -13.27
CA PRO A 128 6.45 -19.40 -14.22
C PRO A 128 6.09 -20.68 -13.48
N GLY A 129 4.97 -21.31 -13.84
CA GLY A 129 4.43 -22.49 -13.18
C GLY A 129 3.39 -22.21 -12.08
N HIS A 130 3.05 -20.95 -11.79
CA HIS A 130 1.88 -20.60 -10.98
C HIS A 130 0.67 -20.23 -11.86
N CYS A 131 -0.54 -20.39 -11.35
CA CYS A 131 -1.76 -20.03 -12.06
C CYS A 131 -1.89 -18.51 -12.18
N THR A 132 -2.10 -18.00 -13.39
CA THR A 132 -2.24 -16.55 -13.67
C THR A 132 -3.47 -15.91 -13.04
N ARG A 133 -4.45 -16.73 -12.64
CA ARG A 133 -5.69 -16.25 -12.03
C ARG A 133 -5.63 -16.22 -10.51
N CYS A 134 -5.24 -17.32 -9.88
CA CYS A 134 -5.27 -17.46 -8.42
C CYS A 134 -3.90 -17.59 -7.75
N GLY A 135 -2.79 -17.61 -8.51
CA GLY A 135 -1.45 -17.75 -7.95
C GLY A 135 -1.08 -19.16 -7.48
N TYR A 136 -1.94 -20.17 -7.64
CA TYR A 136 -1.64 -21.55 -7.21
C TYR A 136 -0.44 -22.14 -7.94
N ASP A 137 0.49 -22.75 -7.21
CA ASP A 137 1.63 -23.44 -7.80
C ASP A 137 1.17 -24.72 -8.53
N ARG A 138 1.13 -24.64 -9.87
CA ARG A 138 0.74 -25.77 -10.72
C ARG A 138 1.80 -26.86 -10.76
N ARG A 139 3.01 -26.62 -10.24
CA ARG A 139 4.07 -27.65 -10.17
C ARG A 139 3.76 -28.73 -9.12
N ILE A 140 2.93 -28.43 -8.13
CA ILE A 140 2.62 -29.31 -7.00
C ILE A 140 1.28 -30.07 -7.22
N GLY A 141 0.48 -29.66 -8.21
CA GLY A 141 -0.86 -30.20 -8.47
C GLY A 141 -0.96 -31.21 -9.63
N PRO A 142 -2.11 -31.87 -9.78
CA PRO A 142 -2.35 -32.83 -10.86
C PRO A 142 -2.28 -32.17 -12.25
N THR A 143 -1.72 -32.87 -13.23
CA THR A 143 -1.49 -32.45 -14.63
C THR A 143 -2.76 -32.38 -15.48
N THR A 144 -3.91 -32.04 -14.88
CA THR A 144 -5.22 -32.03 -15.56
C THR A 144 -5.42 -30.83 -16.51
N GLY A 145 -4.37 -30.07 -16.80
CA GLY A 145 -4.42 -28.89 -17.69
C GLY A 145 -5.30 -27.75 -17.16
N ARG A 146 -5.91 -27.87 -15.97
CA ARG A 146 -6.68 -26.83 -15.29
C ARG A 146 -6.16 -26.66 -13.87
N CYS A 147 -6.24 -25.43 -13.37
CA CYS A 147 -5.83 -25.11 -12.01
C CYS A 147 -6.78 -25.79 -11.02
N PRO A 148 -6.29 -26.64 -10.08
CA PRO A 148 -7.14 -27.35 -9.14
C PRO A 148 -7.89 -26.41 -8.17
N GLU A 149 -7.31 -25.24 -7.87
CA GLU A 149 -7.91 -24.24 -6.98
C GLU A 149 -9.04 -23.40 -7.59
N CYS A 150 -8.97 -23.07 -8.89
CA CYS A 150 -9.87 -22.08 -9.51
C CYS A 150 -10.46 -22.52 -10.85
N GLY A 151 -10.12 -23.71 -11.33
CA GLY A 151 -10.60 -24.26 -12.60
C GLY A 151 -10.10 -23.55 -13.85
N ASN A 152 -9.23 -22.54 -13.72
CA ASN A 152 -8.67 -21.83 -14.87
C ASN A 152 -7.89 -22.81 -15.75
N PRO A 153 -8.06 -22.81 -17.07
CA PRO A 153 -7.16 -23.55 -17.97
C PRO A 153 -5.72 -23.04 -17.80
#